data_AF-A0A644WDY3-F1
#
_entry.id   AF-A0A644WDY3-F1
#
_cell.length_a   1.000
_cell.length_b   1.000
_cell.length_c   1.000
_cell.angle_alpha   90.00
_cell.angle_beta   90.00
_cell.angle_gamma   90.00
#
_symmetry.space_group_name_H-M   'P 1'
#
loop_
_entity.id
_entity.type
_entity.pdbx_description
1 polymer ?
#
loop_
_entity_poly.entity_id
_entity_poly.type
_entity_poly.pdbx_seq_one_letter_code
_entity_poly.pdbx_strand_id
1 'polypeptide(L)' 'MDLKNNQITMKELSRNKAAFELIKKRFPRVISEKLIEAAGSLTLAQVLELAGVYVPPAVLNETVRDLKRL' A
#
# COMPACT_ATOMS: atom_id res chain seq x y z
N MET A 1 0.79 -11.54 4.29
CA MET A 1 1.20 -12.05 2.98
C MET A 1 2.69 -11.78 2.84
N ASP A 2 3.38 -12.40 1.89
CA ASP A 2 4.78 -12.03 1.65
C ASP A 2 4.86 -10.64 1.02
N LEU A 3 5.35 -9.66 1.77
CA LEU A 3 5.50 -8.27 1.30
C LEU A 3 6.87 -8.01 0.65
N LYS A 4 7.74 -9.02 0.52
CA LYS A 4 9.10 -8.89 0.02
C LYS A 4 9.87 -7.73 0.67
N ASN A 5 9.77 -7.57 2.00
CA ASN A 5 10.28 -6.40 2.73
C ASN A 5 9.74 -5.06 2.21
N ASN A 6 8.44 -4.99 1.95
CA ASN A 6 7.74 -3.84 1.35
C ASN A 6 8.18 -3.49 -0.08
N GLN A 7 8.94 -4.37 -0.75
CA GLN A 7 9.31 -4.21 -2.15
C GLN A 7 8.27 -4.82 -3.11
N ILE A 8 7.23 -5.46 -2.57
CA ILE A 8 6.09 -5.91 -3.37
C ILE A 8 5.50 -4.73 -4.15
N THR A 9 5.33 -4.92 -5.46
CA THR A 9 4.70 -3.89 -6.30
C THR A 9 3.21 -3.78 -5.99
N MET A 10 2.63 -2.61 -6.22
CA MET A 10 1.19 -2.44 -6.11
C MET A 10 0.42 -3.33 -7.12
N LYS A 11 1.05 -3.72 -8.24
CA LYS A 11 0.55 -4.74 -9.19
C LYS A 11 0.52 -6.15 -8.61
N GLU A 12 1.53 -6.53 -7.84
CA GLU A 12 1.54 -7.81 -7.13
C GLU A 12 0.58 -7.78 -5.95
N LEU A 13 0.51 -6.66 -5.23
CA LEU A 13 -0.38 -6.45 -4.10
C LEU A 13 -1.85 -6.45 -4.55
N SER A 14 -2.17 -5.91 -5.74
CA SER A 14 -3.53 -5.94 -6.30
C SER A 14 -4.01 -7.33 -6.69
N ARG A 15 -3.11 -8.31 -6.87
CA ARG A 15 -3.50 -9.72 -7.02
C ARG A 15 -4.16 -10.28 -5.77
N ASN A 16 -3.88 -9.70 -4.59
CA ASN A 16 -4.58 -10.00 -3.36
C ASN A 16 -5.64 -8.92 -3.10
N LYS A 17 -6.90 -9.26 -3.39
CA LYS A 17 -8.04 -8.33 -3.24
C LYS A 17 -8.17 -7.77 -1.82
N ALA A 18 -7.89 -8.58 -0.79
CA ALA A 18 -7.96 -8.13 0.60
C ALA A 18 -6.87 -7.09 0.93
N ALA A 19 -5.65 -7.31 0.44
CA ALA A 19 -4.55 -6.36 0.62
C ALA A 19 -4.82 -5.02 -0.08
N PHE A 20 -5.33 -5.08 -1.31
CA PHE A 20 -5.68 -3.89 -2.08
C PHE A 20 -6.78 -3.05 -1.42
N GLU A 21 -7.84 -3.71 -0.94
CA GLU A 21 -8.93 -3.04 -0.23
C GLU A 21 -8.46 -2.42 1.09
N LEU A 22 -7.55 -3.08 1.81
CA LEU A 22 -6.98 -2.53 3.04
C LEU A 22 -6.17 -1.26 2.78
N ILE A 23 -5.31 -1.26 1.77
CA ILE A 23 -4.57 -0.08 1.33
C ILE A 23 -5.53 1.04 0.90
N LYS A 24 -6.54 0.73 0.08
CA LYS A 24 -7.52 1.71 -0.39
C LYS A 24 -8.33 2.34 0.76
N LYS A 25 -8.68 1.55 1.78
CA LYS A 25 -9.38 2.01 2.98
C LYS A 25 -8.51 2.90 3.87
N ARG A 26 -7.22 2.58 4.01
CA ARG A 26 -6.26 3.33 4.85
C ARG A 26 -5.72 4.57 4.16
N PHE A 27 -5.55 4.52 2.83
CA PHE A 27 -4.94 5.58 2.02
C PHE A 27 -5.82 5.98 0.84
N PRO A 28 -7.08 6.41 1.05
CA PRO A 28 -7.99 6.74 -0.04
C PRO A 28 -7.40 7.83 -0.94
N ARG A 29 -6.81 8.89 -0.35
CA ARG A 29 -6.22 10.02 -1.11
C ARG A 29 -5.01 9.63 -1.96
N VAL A 30 -4.26 8.60 -1.58
CA VAL A 30 -3.07 8.13 -2.32
C VAL A 30 -3.49 7.24 -3.49
N ILE A 31 -4.62 6.55 -3.37
CA ILE A 31 -5.11 5.57 -4.34
C ILE A 31 -6.08 6.19 -5.37
N SER A 32 -6.64 7.38 -5.12
CA SER A 32 -7.80 7.91 -5.87
C SER A 32 -7.59 8.37 -7.32
N GLU A 33 -6.48 9.00 -7.72
CA GLU A 33 -6.52 9.79 -8.97
C GLU A 33 -5.43 9.52 -10.02
N LYS A 34 -4.23 9.04 -9.65
CA LYS A 34 -3.15 8.75 -10.62
C LYS A 34 -2.31 7.53 -10.27
N LEU A 35 -2.42 7.06 -9.04
CA LEU A 35 -1.59 5.96 -8.58
C LEU A 35 -2.06 4.63 -9.15
N ILE A 36 -3.37 4.36 -9.33
CA ILE A 36 -3.84 3.07 -9.86
C ILE A 36 -3.36 2.81 -11.30
N GLU A 37 -3.26 3.85 -12.15
CA GLU A 37 -2.71 3.71 -13.52
C GLU A 37 -1.17 3.57 -13.53
N ALA A 38 -0.45 4.21 -12.61
CA ALA A 38 1.01 4.12 -12.49
C ALA A 38 1.51 2.99 -11.53
N ALA A 39 0.62 2.42 -10.71
CA ALA A 39 0.87 1.46 -9.62
C ALA A 39 1.31 0.09 -10.13
N GLY A 40 1.31 -0.13 -11.44
CA GLY A 40 1.99 -1.26 -12.05
C GLY A 40 3.42 -1.45 -11.49
N SER A 41 4.13 -0.33 -11.31
CA SER A 41 5.58 -0.31 -11.09
C SER A 41 6.01 0.18 -9.71
N LEU A 42 5.12 0.83 -8.94
CA LEU A 42 5.47 1.37 -7.62
C LEU A 42 5.47 0.27 -6.56
N THR A 43 6.46 0.32 -5.66
CA THR A 43 6.54 -0.59 -4.53
C THR A 43 5.71 -0.12 -3.36
N LEU A 44 5.30 -1.04 -2.48
CA LEU A 44 4.61 -0.71 -1.24
C LEU A 44 5.40 0.31 -0.40
N ALA A 45 6.74 0.20 -0.34
CA ALA A 45 7.60 1.16 0.34
C ALA A 45 7.42 2.58 -0.19
N GLN A 46 7.48 2.77 -1.52
CA GLN A 46 7.28 4.08 -2.15
C GLN A 46 5.89 4.65 -1.87
N VAL A 47 4.86 3.80 -1.88
CA VAL A 47 3.49 4.21 -1.52
C VAL A 47 3.42 4.67 -0.07
N LEU A 48 4.07 3.97 0.86
CA LEU A 48 4.10 4.35 2.27
C LEU A 48 4.87 5.65 2.49
N GLU A 49 5.94 5.90 1.75
CA GLU A 49 6.68 7.18 1.78
C GLU A 49 5.79 8.35 1.33
N LEU A 50 5.08 8.19 0.21
CA LEU A 50 4.12 9.19 -0.28
C LEU A 50 2.94 9.38 0.68
N ALA A 51 2.46 8.29 1.28
CA ALA A 51 1.38 8.31 2.25
C ALA A 51 1.79 8.98 3.58
N GLY A 52 3.06 8.86 3.97
CA GLY A 52 3.60 9.47 5.20
C GLY A 52 3.52 10.99 5.23
N VAL A 53 3.35 11.65 4.08
CA VAL A 53 3.05 13.09 4.01
C VAL A 53 1.66 13.42 4.55
N TYR A 54 0.72 12.47 4.45
CA TYR A 54 -0.70 12.68 4.77
C TYR A 54 -1.17 11.89 6.00
N VAL A 55 -0.43 10.87 6.44
CA VAL A 55 -0.81 10.02 7.56
C VAL A 55 0.31 9.85 8.58
N PRO A 56 -0.01 9.66 9.87
CA PRO A 56 1.00 9.39 10.89
C PRO A 56 1.76 8.08 10.66
N PRO A 57 3.03 7.99 11.09
CA PRO A 57 3.84 6.77 10.94
C PRO A 57 3.26 5.56 11.68
N ALA A 58 2.48 5.77 12.76
CA ALA A 58 1.74 4.71 13.43
C ALA A 58 0.76 4.00 12.48
N VAL A 59 0.02 4.77 11.66
CA VAL A 59 -0.96 4.24 10.70
C VAL A 59 -0.27 3.46 9.59
N LEU A 60 0.90 3.93 9.13
CA LEU A 60 1.72 3.21 8.14
C LEU A 60 2.17 1.84 8.69
N ASN A 61 2.70 1.83 9.91
CA ASN A 61 3.20 0.61 10.57
C ASN A 61 2.08 -0.39 10.86
N GLU A 62 0.91 0.08 11.28
CA GLU A 62 -0.28 -0.75 11.43
C GLU A 62 -0.72 -1.34 10.09
N THR A 63 -0.72 -0.54 9.03
CA THR A 63 -1.09 -1.01 7.69
C THR A 63 -0.15 -2.11 7.20
N VAL A 64 1.16 -1.92 7.33
CA VAL A 64 2.16 -2.97 6.99
C VAL A 64 1.94 -4.24 7.83
N ARG A 65 1.64 -4.08 9.12
CA ARG A 65 1.37 -5.23 10.01
C ARG A 65 0.13 -5.99 9.59
N ASP A 66 -0.94 -5.30 9.25
CA ASP A 66 -2.18 -5.92 8.77
C ASP A 66 -1.95 -6.63 7.43
N LEU A 67 -1.22 -6.01 6.51
CA LEU A 67 -0.84 -6.64 5.24
C LEU A 67 0.01 -7.90 5.44
N LYS A 68 0.92 -7.92 6.42
CA LYS A 68 1.70 -9.13 6.77
C LYS A 68 0.83 -10.27 7.30
N ARG A 69 -0.33 -9.97 7.89
CA ARG A 69 -1.27 -10.97 8.43
C ARG A 69 -2.24 -11.56 7.40
N LEU A 70 -2.36 -10.94 6.22
CA LEU A 70 -3.18 -11.44 5.09
C LEU A 70 -2.53 -12.57 4.30
#